data_AF-A0A9D5YDM1-F1
#
_entry.id   AF-A0A9D5YDM1-F1
#
_cell.length_a   1.000
_cell.length_b   1.000
_cell.length_c   1.000
_cell.angle_alpha   90.00
_cell.angle_beta   90.00
_cell.angle_gamma   90.00
#
_symmetry.space_group_name_H-M   'P 1'
#
loop_
_entity.id
_entity.type
_entity.pdbx_description
1 polymer ?
#
loop_
_entity_poly.entity_id
_entity_poly.type
_entity_poly.pdbx_seq_one_letter_code
_entity_poly.pdbx_strand_id
1 'polypeptide(L)'
;MNFINCAKQATPELIRKSVVFWSQNSSQHIDTLLRSTNGTTAVLENDFKEQLKTFRQRFELFYNTFGQNTIPLSRYQEFLRVNSGFINLLERIKFEAFSGYPVLQQSVFHYIYEARYINAVFSAKSPNGNVLITLYFAPFLNQSFNCFYNQMYFWGIIGSMHPSLIMSNNAFYNAINGYSKEFLTNVTNSFNNLNFQLSSLKRPIKKSAISQIFEEFTYLNNNYLEFLKDIRKNSPKIFTTPMVTRLSSYFYGAVDHQIAEHKLVSEINENIAKYL
;
A
#
# COMPACT_ATOMS: atom_id res chain seq x y z
N MET A 1 -15.99 -3.70 3.68
CA MET A 1 -15.70 -3.37 5.10
C MET A 1 -15.02 -2.00 5.14
N ASN A 2 -15.24 -1.15 6.15
CA ASN A 2 -15.08 0.31 5.98
C ASN A 2 -13.97 0.91 6.86
N PHE A 3 -12.71 0.75 6.46
CA PHE A 3 -11.54 0.88 7.36
C PHE A 3 -11.03 2.31 7.58
N ILE A 4 -11.54 3.29 6.82
CA ILE A 4 -11.14 4.70 6.93
C ILE A 4 -12.40 5.55 6.84
N ASN A 5 -13.04 5.71 8.00
CA ASN A 5 -14.32 6.38 8.07
C ASN A 5 -14.13 7.90 8.04
N CYS A 6 -14.16 8.46 6.84
CA CYS A 6 -14.11 9.89 6.62
C CYS A 6 -15.33 10.66 7.17
N ALA A 7 -16.34 9.97 7.72
CA ALA A 7 -17.58 10.56 8.22
C ALA A 7 -17.93 10.20 9.68
N LYS A 8 -17.23 9.28 10.35
CA LYS A 8 -17.47 8.94 11.78
C LYS A 8 -16.18 8.67 12.53
N GLN A 9 -16.21 8.84 13.85
CA GLN A 9 -15.11 8.49 14.75
C GLN A 9 -14.73 7.00 14.58
N ALA A 10 -13.42 6.70 14.55
CA ALA A 10 -12.92 5.33 14.48
C ALA A 10 -13.47 4.48 15.65
N THR A 11 -14.26 3.45 15.34
CA THR A 11 -14.81 2.50 16.32
C THR A 11 -13.74 1.47 16.69
N PRO A 12 -13.85 0.80 17.86
CA PRO A 12 -12.92 -0.28 18.24
C PRO A 12 -12.85 -1.40 17.19
N GLU A 13 -13.99 -1.74 16.57
CA GLU A 13 -14.05 -2.72 15.49
C GLU A 13 -13.21 -2.29 14.29
N LEU A 14 -13.30 -1.02 13.87
CA LEU A 14 -12.53 -0.49 12.75
C LEU A 14 -11.04 -0.45 13.06
N ILE A 15 -10.65 -0.02 14.25
CA ILE A 15 -9.25 -0.03 14.70
C ILE A 15 -8.69 -1.45 14.63
N ARG A 16 -9.44 -2.42 15.15
CA ARG A 16 -9.06 -3.84 15.14
C ARG A 16 -8.81 -4.33 13.73
N LYS A 17 -9.80 -4.13 12.88
CA LYS A 17 -9.82 -4.50 11.47
C LYS A 17 -8.63 -3.90 10.71
N SER A 18 -8.32 -2.62 10.94
CA SER A 18 -7.18 -1.96 10.32
C SER A 18 -5.85 -2.49 10.86
N VAL A 19 -5.71 -2.76 12.16
CA VAL A 19 -4.48 -3.37 12.72
C VAL A 19 -4.24 -4.75 12.12
N VAL A 20 -5.28 -5.58 11.97
CA VAL A 20 -5.17 -6.90 11.34
C VAL A 20 -4.65 -6.77 9.91
N PHE A 21 -5.26 -5.91 9.09
CA PHE A 21 -4.83 -5.67 7.71
C PHE A 21 -3.37 -5.23 7.65
N TRP A 22 -3.00 -4.17 8.37
CA TRP A 22 -1.65 -3.59 8.32
C TRP A 22 -0.58 -4.48 8.94
N SER A 23 -0.95 -5.32 9.91
CA SER A 23 -0.05 -6.34 10.46
C SER A 23 0.25 -7.42 9.43
N GLN A 24 -0.77 -7.91 8.72
CA GLN A 24 -0.57 -8.85 7.62
C GLN A 24 0.28 -8.22 6.51
N ASN A 25 -0.02 -6.97 6.16
CA ASN A 25 0.70 -6.19 5.15
C ASN A 25 2.20 -6.10 5.47
N SER A 26 2.52 -5.64 6.69
CA SER A 26 3.90 -5.45 7.15
C SER A 26 4.65 -6.78 7.22
N SER A 27 4.01 -7.87 7.65
CA SER A 27 4.61 -9.21 7.63
C SER A 27 4.95 -9.68 6.21
N GLN A 28 4.08 -9.43 5.24
CA GLN A 28 4.31 -9.79 3.83
C GLN A 28 5.45 -8.97 3.19
N HIS A 29 5.57 -7.69 3.54
CA HIS A 29 6.72 -6.86 3.14
C HIS A 29 8.03 -7.39 3.73
N ILE A 30 8.02 -7.82 5.00
CA ILE A 30 9.21 -8.40 5.62
C ILE A 30 9.59 -9.72 4.95
N ASP A 31 8.62 -10.58 4.67
CA ASP A 31 8.86 -11.82 3.91
C ASP A 31 9.46 -11.55 2.54
N THR A 32 9.05 -10.44 1.91
CA THR A 32 9.65 -9.93 0.67
C THR A 32 11.10 -9.53 0.86
N LEU A 33 11.40 -8.68 1.83
CA LEU A 33 12.76 -8.20 2.08
C LEU A 33 13.72 -9.33 2.45
N LEU A 34 13.29 -10.28 3.27
CA LEU A 34 14.09 -11.44 3.66
C LEU A 34 14.46 -12.34 2.46
N ARG A 35 13.67 -12.31 1.38
CA ARG A 35 13.86 -13.11 0.16
C ARG A 35 14.37 -12.29 -1.01
N SER A 36 14.45 -10.97 -0.87
CA SER A 36 14.79 -10.02 -1.94
C SER A 36 16.19 -10.19 -2.53
N THR A 37 17.08 -10.86 -1.79
CA THR A 37 18.44 -11.20 -2.25
C THR A 37 18.48 -12.43 -3.17
N ASN A 38 17.40 -13.22 -3.23
CA ASN A 38 17.35 -14.40 -4.09
C ASN A 38 17.35 -13.99 -5.57
N GLY A 39 18.45 -14.24 -6.27
CA GLY A 39 18.61 -13.92 -7.69
C GLY A 39 19.25 -12.55 -7.97
N THR A 40 19.79 -11.88 -6.95
CA THR A 40 20.67 -10.70 -7.12
C THR A 40 22.01 -10.94 -6.41
N THR A 41 23.02 -10.10 -6.65
CA THR A 41 24.25 -10.14 -5.83
C THR A 41 24.18 -9.21 -4.61
N ALA A 42 22.98 -8.66 -4.31
CA ALA A 42 22.75 -7.89 -3.11
C ALA A 42 22.85 -8.79 -1.87
N VAL A 43 23.50 -8.30 -0.82
CA VAL A 43 23.64 -9.02 0.45
C VAL A 43 22.91 -8.25 1.53
N LEU A 44 21.86 -8.86 2.08
CA LEU A 44 21.20 -8.39 3.28
C LEU A 44 22.03 -8.83 4.50
N GLU A 45 22.64 -7.87 5.19
CA GLU A 45 23.45 -8.13 6.39
C GLU A 45 22.66 -8.91 7.45
N ASN A 46 23.36 -9.78 8.17
CA ASN A 46 22.71 -10.72 9.11
C ASN A 46 21.97 -9.99 10.25
N ASP A 47 22.49 -8.86 10.71
CA ASP A 47 21.82 -8.03 11.72
C ASP A 47 20.44 -7.55 11.23
N PHE A 48 20.34 -7.08 9.99
CA PHE A 48 19.07 -6.70 9.39
C PHE A 48 18.12 -7.90 9.22
N LYS A 49 18.64 -9.09 8.86
CA LYS A 49 17.81 -10.30 8.78
C LYS A 49 17.17 -10.64 10.12
N GLU A 50 17.93 -10.60 11.21
CA GLU A 50 17.42 -10.94 12.54
C GLU A 50 16.44 -9.88 13.07
N GLN A 51 16.71 -8.60 12.81
CA GLN A 51 15.76 -7.53 13.13
C GLN A 51 14.45 -7.68 12.35
N LEU A 52 14.53 -7.94 11.04
CA LEU A 52 13.35 -8.20 10.20
C LEU A 52 12.53 -9.39 10.72
N LYS A 53 13.17 -10.53 11.03
CA LYS A 53 12.48 -11.69 11.63
C LYS A 53 11.78 -11.33 12.95
N THR A 54 12.43 -10.51 13.78
CA THR A 54 11.84 -10.03 15.05
C THR A 54 10.60 -9.19 14.79
N PHE A 55 10.65 -8.23 13.86
CA PHE A 55 9.47 -7.43 13.48
C PHE A 55 8.36 -8.29 12.88
N ARG A 56 8.70 -9.26 12.02
CA ARG A 56 7.74 -10.19 11.42
C ARG A 56 6.94 -10.94 12.49
N GLN A 57 7.62 -11.50 13.48
CA GLN A 57 6.99 -12.20 14.60
C GLN A 57 6.05 -11.27 15.39
N ARG A 58 6.44 -10.00 15.57
CA ARG A 58 5.59 -9.01 16.26
C ARG A 58 4.33 -8.68 15.46
N PHE A 59 4.44 -8.48 14.15
CA PHE A 59 3.28 -8.24 13.30
C PHE A 59 2.36 -9.48 13.20
N GLU A 60 2.91 -10.69 13.09
CA GLU A 60 2.10 -11.92 13.17
C GLU A 60 1.37 -12.04 14.51
N LEU A 61 2.02 -11.69 15.62
CA LEU A 61 1.36 -11.66 16.92
C LEU A 61 0.19 -10.68 16.93
N PHE A 62 0.34 -9.48 16.37
CA PHE A 62 -0.76 -8.51 16.25
C PHE A 62 -1.87 -9.02 15.35
N TYR A 63 -1.56 -9.61 14.20
CA TYR A 63 -2.57 -10.23 13.31
C TYR A 63 -3.41 -11.27 14.05
N ASN A 64 -2.75 -12.20 14.76
CA ASN A 64 -3.43 -13.28 15.49
C ASN A 64 -4.22 -12.76 16.69
N THR A 65 -3.65 -11.83 17.45
CA THR A 65 -4.28 -11.27 18.67
C THR A 65 -5.46 -10.37 18.31
N PHE A 66 -5.29 -9.51 17.31
CA PHE A 66 -6.36 -8.61 16.85
C PHE A 66 -7.42 -9.32 15.99
N GLY A 67 -7.17 -10.57 15.57
CA GLY A 67 -8.19 -11.45 15.01
C GLY A 67 -9.30 -11.81 16.00
N GLN A 68 -9.06 -11.68 17.32
CA GLN A 68 -9.98 -12.07 18.39
C GLN A 68 -10.90 -10.92 18.84
N ASN A 69 -12.04 -11.23 19.46
CA ASN A 69 -13.19 -10.31 19.63
C ASN A 69 -12.99 -9.14 20.63
N THR A 70 -11.96 -9.15 21.49
CA THR A 70 -11.72 -8.08 22.47
C THR A 70 -10.23 -7.80 22.67
N ILE A 71 -9.84 -6.51 22.65
CA ILE A 71 -8.43 -6.12 22.62
C ILE A 71 -8.20 -4.89 23.50
N PRO A 72 -7.26 -4.94 24.45
CA PRO A 72 -6.89 -3.78 25.27
C PRO A 72 -6.27 -2.66 24.42
N LEU A 73 -6.59 -1.40 24.75
CA LEU A 73 -6.00 -0.21 24.12
C LEU A 73 -4.45 -0.18 24.20
N SER A 74 -3.87 -0.79 25.25
CA SER A 74 -2.41 -0.91 25.40
C SER A 74 -1.75 -1.71 24.27
N ARG A 75 -2.42 -2.71 23.71
CA ARG A 75 -1.92 -3.49 22.57
C ARG A 75 -1.90 -2.68 21.28
N TYR A 76 -2.78 -1.70 21.16
CA TYR A 76 -2.81 -0.80 20.02
C TYR A 76 -1.63 0.19 20.04
N GLN A 77 -1.30 0.74 21.21
CA GLN A 77 -0.10 1.59 21.37
C GLN A 77 1.19 0.79 21.11
N GLU A 78 1.22 -0.49 21.53
CA GLU A 78 2.32 -1.39 21.23
C GLU A 78 2.52 -1.57 19.71
N PHE A 79 1.43 -1.78 18.95
CA PHE A 79 1.46 -1.87 17.49
C PHE A 79 2.08 -0.63 16.84
N LEU A 80 1.68 0.58 17.24
CA LEU A 80 2.23 1.83 16.69
C LEU A 80 3.71 2.02 17.01
N ARG A 81 4.14 1.61 18.22
CA ARG A 81 5.56 1.62 18.59
C ARG A 81 6.37 0.64 17.74
N VAL A 82 5.85 -0.57 17.53
CA VAL A 82 6.49 -1.58 16.66
C VAL A 82 6.57 -1.07 15.23
N ASN A 83 5.49 -0.50 14.69
CA ASN A 83 5.48 0.10 13.36
C ASN A 83 6.51 1.23 13.22
N SER A 84 6.65 2.10 14.23
CA SER A 84 7.66 3.16 14.23
C SER A 84 9.09 2.61 14.24
N GLY A 85 9.34 1.54 15.01
CA GLY A 85 10.61 0.82 14.97
C GLY A 85 10.89 0.20 13.59
N PHE A 86 9.85 -0.34 12.94
CA PHE A 86 9.96 -0.92 11.61
C PHE A 86 10.28 0.14 10.54
N ILE A 87 9.68 1.33 10.61
CA ILE A 87 10.04 2.46 9.72
C ILE A 87 11.52 2.80 9.86
N ASN A 88 12.03 2.90 11.09
CA ASN A 88 13.45 3.22 11.32
C ASN A 88 14.37 2.13 10.73
N LEU A 89 13.99 0.87 10.87
CA LEU A 89 14.70 -0.25 10.24
C LEU A 89 14.68 -0.13 8.71
N LEU A 90 13.52 0.15 8.10
CA LEU A 90 13.40 0.32 6.65
C LEU A 90 14.24 1.49 6.12
N GLU A 91 14.26 2.63 6.83
CA GLU A 91 15.09 3.78 6.46
C GLU A 91 16.58 3.45 6.48
N ARG A 92 17.03 2.65 7.45
CA ARG A 92 18.42 2.13 7.47
C ARG A 92 18.66 1.16 6.32
N ILE A 93 17.76 0.19 6.13
CA ILE A 93 17.85 -0.81 5.05
C ILE A 93 18.00 -0.15 3.68
N LYS A 94 17.31 0.96 3.43
CA LYS A 94 17.39 1.74 2.18
C LYS A 94 18.83 2.10 1.78
N PHE A 95 19.69 2.37 2.76
CA PHE A 95 21.08 2.80 2.55
C PHE A 95 22.11 1.74 2.89
N GLU A 96 21.86 0.95 3.94
CA GLU A 96 22.85 0.10 4.58
C GLU A 96 22.76 -1.37 4.13
N ALA A 97 21.61 -1.83 3.63
CA ALA A 97 21.34 -3.27 3.49
C ALA A 97 21.40 -3.83 2.07
N PHE A 98 21.34 -2.98 1.05
CA PHE A 98 21.20 -3.45 -0.34
C PHE A 98 22.17 -2.78 -1.29
N SER A 99 23.36 -2.34 -0.84
CA SER A 99 24.49 -1.88 -1.68
C SER A 99 24.13 -1.06 -2.94
N GLY A 100 23.12 -0.18 -2.88
CA GLY A 100 22.70 0.64 -4.03
C GLY A 100 21.83 -0.05 -5.10
N TYR A 101 21.20 -1.21 -4.82
CA TYR A 101 20.31 -1.91 -5.76
C TYR A 101 19.00 -1.14 -5.99
N PRO A 102 18.77 -0.52 -7.16
CA PRO A 102 17.67 0.44 -7.34
C PRO A 102 16.28 -0.16 -7.16
N VAL A 103 16.07 -1.39 -7.67
CA VAL A 103 14.77 -2.08 -7.55
C VAL A 103 14.42 -2.36 -6.10
N LEU A 104 15.40 -2.79 -5.29
CA LEU A 104 15.18 -3.06 -3.86
C LEU A 104 14.94 -1.76 -3.09
N GLN A 105 15.63 -0.68 -3.46
CA GLN A 105 15.37 0.64 -2.88
C GLN A 105 13.95 1.12 -3.19
N GLN A 106 13.43 0.88 -4.39
CA GLN A 106 12.05 1.23 -4.74
C GLN A 106 11.03 0.45 -3.90
N SER A 107 11.24 -0.85 -3.68
CA SER A 107 10.39 -1.65 -2.78
C SER A 107 10.45 -1.14 -1.34
N VAL A 108 11.64 -0.86 -0.82
CA VAL A 108 11.82 -0.30 0.53
C VAL A 108 11.14 1.06 0.66
N PHE A 109 11.26 1.93 -0.34
CA PHE A 109 10.60 3.23 -0.34
C PHE A 109 9.08 3.11 -0.28
N HIS A 110 8.51 2.21 -1.08
CA HIS A 110 7.08 1.90 -1.05
C HIS A 110 6.64 1.39 0.34
N TYR A 111 7.39 0.47 0.96
CA TYR A 111 7.07 -0.03 2.31
C TYR A 111 7.17 1.05 3.40
N ILE A 112 8.14 1.95 3.30
CA ILE A 112 8.23 3.12 4.21
C ILE A 112 6.98 3.98 4.09
N TYR A 113 6.49 4.22 2.87
CA TYR A 113 5.33 5.07 2.63
C TYR A 113 4.07 4.48 3.28
N GLU A 114 3.85 3.19 3.12
CA GLU A 114 2.74 2.48 3.76
C GLU A 114 2.87 2.41 5.29
N ALA A 115 4.06 2.11 5.80
CA ALA A 115 4.29 2.07 7.24
C ALA A 115 4.09 3.46 7.88
N ARG A 116 4.48 4.54 7.19
CA ARG A 116 4.18 5.91 7.65
C ARG A 116 2.69 6.22 7.64
N TYR A 117 1.97 5.70 6.64
CA TYR A 117 0.53 5.85 6.56
C TYR A 117 -0.20 5.20 7.74
N ILE A 118 0.24 4.01 8.17
CA ILE A 118 -0.24 3.35 9.41
C ILE A 118 -0.19 4.33 10.57
N ASN A 119 1.00 4.83 10.90
CA ASN A 119 1.19 5.73 12.04
C ASN A 119 0.22 6.90 12.00
N ALA A 120 -0.15 7.33 10.82
CA ALA A 120 -0.69 8.64 10.67
C ALA A 120 -2.22 8.62 10.42
N VAL A 121 -2.77 7.49 9.95
CA VAL A 121 -4.19 7.12 10.14
C VAL A 121 -4.48 6.85 11.62
N PHE A 122 -3.53 6.25 12.35
CA PHE A 122 -3.75 5.78 13.73
C PHE A 122 -3.34 6.76 14.85
N SER A 123 -2.39 7.67 14.62
CA SER A 123 -1.96 8.69 15.60
C SER A 123 -2.91 9.89 15.70
N ALA A 124 -3.92 9.96 14.84
CA ALA A 124 -4.99 10.96 14.91
C ALA A 124 -5.85 10.90 16.19
N LYS A 125 -5.53 10.00 17.15
CA LYS A 125 -6.17 9.88 18.47
C LYS A 125 -5.17 9.79 19.64
N SER A 126 -4.06 10.54 19.62
CA SER A 126 -3.42 10.91 20.89
C SER A 126 -4.34 11.87 21.65
N PRO A 127 -4.69 11.62 22.92
CA PRO A 127 -5.55 12.51 23.70
C PRO A 127 -4.95 13.91 23.93
N ASN A 128 -3.65 14.06 23.70
CA ASN A 128 -2.97 15.36 23.67
C ASN A 128 -2.24 15.51 22.34
N GLY A 129 -2.69 16.45 21.52
CA GLY A 129 -1.86 17.05 20.48
C GLY A 129 -1.89 16.35 19.11
N ASN A 130 -2.47 17.07 18.16
CA ASN A 130 -2.23 17.04 16.73
C ASN A 130 -0.86 16.45 16.33
N VAL A 131 -0.85 15.27 15.70
CA VAL A 131 0.27 14.79 14.85
C VAL A 131 -0.35 13.93 13.73
N LEU A 132 -0.70 14.52 12.59
CA LEU A 132 0.10 14.61 11.36
C LEU A 132 0.59 13.23 10.80
N ILE A 133 -0.11 12.73 9.75
CA ILE A 133 0.63 12.38 8.51
C ILE A 133 1.16 13.72 7.98
N THR A 134 1.80 13.78 6.85
CA THR A 134 1.88 14.99 6.02
C THR A 134 0.49 15.57 5.62
N LEU A 135 -0.43 15.74 6.59
CA LEU A 135 -1.82 16.16 6.55
C LEU A 135 -1.92 17.68 6.50
N TYR A 136 -1.23 18.29 5.53
CA TYR A 136 -1.67 19.56 4.96
C TYR A 136 -1.15 19.66 3.53
N PHE A 137 -1.50 18.72 2.65
CA PHE A 137 -1.48 19.04 1.23
C PHE A 137 -2.55 20.12 0.93
N ALA A 138 -3.64 20.16 1.69
CA ALA A 138 -4.42 21.38 1.89
C ALA A 138 -5.24 21.36 3.19
N PRO A 139 -5.26 22.44 3.99
CA PRO A 139 -6.26 22.63 5.04
C PRO A 139 -7.63 22.86 4.38
N PHE A 140 -8.49 21.85 4.29
CA PHE A 140 -9.92 22.11 4.02
C PHE A 140 -10.66 22.36 5.33
N LEU A 141 -11.69 23.21 5.26
CA LEU A 141 -12.60 23.49 6.38
C LEU A 141 -13.50 22.29 6.73
N ASN A 142 -13.63 21.29 5.83
CA ASN A 142 -14.45 20.11 6.03
C ASN A 142 -13.58 18.84 6.19
N GLN A 143 -13.69 18.21 7.36
CA GLN A 143 -12.93 17.02 7.77
C GLN A 143 -13.14 15.81 6.83
N SER A 144 -14.34 15.62 6.29
CA SER A 144 -14.64 14.51 5.37
C SER A 144 -13.95 14.69 4.02
N PHE A 145 -13.97 15.91 3.47
CA PHE A 145 -13.25 16.23 2.24
C PHE A 145 -11.74 16.09 2.39
N ASN A 146 -11.17 16.51 3.54
CA ASN A 146 -9.76 16.25 3.86
C ASN A 146 -9.45 14.75 3.83
N CYS A 147 -10.31 13.94 4.44
CA CYS A 147 -10.11 12.50 4.44
C CYS A 147 -10.18 11.89 3.04
N PHE A 148 -11.18 12.22 2.23
CA PHE A 148 -11.31 11.72 0.85
C PHE A 148 -10.10 12.07 -0.01
N TYR A 149 -9.68 13.33 0.05
CA TYR A 149 -8.47 13.81 -0.63
C TYR A 149 -7.25 12.96 -0.23
N ASN A 150 -7.02 12.80 1.08
CA ASN A 150 -5.85 12.08 1.56
C ASN A 150 -5.90 10.59 1.22
N GLN A 151 -7.09 9.96 1.21
CA GLN A 151 -7.26 8.58 0.75
C GLN A 151 -6.86 8.43 -0.71
N MET A 152 -7.45 9.24 -1.59
CA MET A 152 -7.16 9.16 -3.03
C MET A 152 -5.69 9.47 -3.32
N TYR A 153 -5.11 10.47 -2.65
CA TYR A 153 -3.71 10.84 -2.86
C TYR A 153 -2.74 9.76 -2.40
N PHE A 154 -2.94 9.20 -1.20
CA PHE A 154 -2.10 8.11 -0.69
C PHE A 154 -2.19 6.89 -1.59
N TRP A 155 -3.41 6.39 -1.85
CA TRP A 155 -3.61 5.19 -2.64
C TRP A 155 -3.32 5.40 -4.12
N GLY A 156 -3.37 6.63 -4.62
CA GLY A 156 -2.89 6.98 -5.96
C GLY A 156 -1.38 6.84 -6.07
N ILE A 157 -0.63 7.24 -5.03
CA ILE A 157 0.82 7.00 -4.97
C ILE A 157 1.11 5.49 -4.95
N ILE A 158 0.45 4.72 -4.08
CA ILE A 158 0.58 3.25 -4.05
C ILE A 158 0.26 2.61 -5.40
N GLY A 159 -0.90 2.97 -5.98
CA GLY A 159 -1.35 2.48 -7.28
C GLY A 159 -0.40 2.83 -8.43
N SER A 160 0.35 3.94 -8.35
CA SER A 160 1.36 4.28 -9.35
C SER A 160 2.63 3.42 -9.25
N MET A 161 3.03 3.01 -8.03
CA MET A 161 4.25 2.24 -7.76
C MET A 161 4.08 0.76 -8.10
N HIS A 162 2.90 0.20 -7.86
CA HIS A 162 2.60 -1.22 -8.05
C HIS A 162 2.88 -1.77 -9.45
N PRO A 163 2.42 -1.16 -10.56
CA PRO A 163 2.74 -1.64 -11.90
C PRO A 163 4.24 -1.66 -12.16
N SER A 164 4.97 -0.64 -11.69
CA SER A 164 6.43 -0.54 -11.85
C SER A 164 7.17 -1.64 -11.08
N LEU A 165 6.72 -1.94 -9.85
CA LEU A 165 7.28 -3.02 -9.04
C LEU A 165 7.07 -4.38 -9.71
N ILE A 166 5.88 -4.65 -10.25
CA ILE A 166 5.63 -5.89 -11.01
C ILE A 166 6.49 -5.96 -12.27
N MET A 167 6.60 -4.86 -13.02
CA MET A 167 7.40 -4.78 -14.25
C MET A 167 8.90 -4.93 -14.01
N SER A 168 9.42 -4.60 -12.83
CA SER A 168 10.83 -4.81 -12.47
C SER A 168 11.23 -6.28 -12.38
N ASN A 169 10.27 -7.20 -12.31
CA ASN A 169 10.55 -8.63 -12.38
C ASN A 169 10.85 -9.02 -13.85
N ASN A 170 12.12 -9.26 -14.16
CA ASN A 170 12.56 -9.60 -15.53
C ASN A 170 11.84 -10.82 -16.12
N ALA A 171 11.55 -11.84 -15.31
CA ALA A 171 10.87 -13.04 -15.80
C ALA A 171 9.42 -12.74 -16.19
N PHE A 172 8.71 -11.94 -15.40
CA PHE A 172 7.37 -11.47 -15.73
C PHE A 172 7.39 -10.52 -16.94
N TYR A 173 8.30 -9.53 -16.95
CA TYR A 173 8.42 -8.56 -18.03
C TYR A 173 8.66 -9.22 -19.39
N ASN A 174 9.48 -10.27 -19.44
CA ASN A 174 9.76 -10.98 -20.68
C ASN A 174 8.60 -11.84 -21.17
N ALA A 175 7.66 -12.18 -20.28
CA ALA A 175 6.60 -13.14 -20.59
C ALA A 175 5.23 -12.54 -20.89
N ILE A 176 5.02 -11.28 -20.55
CA ILE A 176 3.79 -10.58 -20.90
C ILE A 176 3.87 -10.00 -22.31
N ASN A 177 2.72 -9.90 -22.98
CA ASN A 177 2.61 -9.31 -24.31
C ASN A 177 2.78 -7.79 -24.28
N GLY A 178 2.97 -7.18 -25.47
CA GLY A 178 3.16 -5.74 -25.60
C GLY A 178 2.02 -4.90 -25.02
N TYR A 179 0.77 -5.34 -25.26
CA TYR A 179 -0.42 -4.69 -24.70
C TYR A 179 -0.38 -4.62 -23.16
N SER A 180 0.04 -5.69 -22.49
CA SER A 180 0.15 -5.74 -21.03
C SER A 180 1.22 -4.79 -20.49
N LYS A 181 2.33 -4.62 -21.21
CA LYS A 181 3.39 -3.67 -20.84
C LYS A 181 2.89 -2.22 -20.97
N GLU A 182 2.19 -1.93 -22.06
CA GLU A 182 1.59 -0.63 -22.31
C GLU A 182 0.50 -0.33 -21.27
N PHE A 183 -0.36 -1.30 -20.96
CA PHE A 183 -1.38 -1.17 -19.93
C PHE A 183 -0.78 -0.80 -18.57
N LEU A 184 0.26 -1.52 -18.11
CA LEU A 184 0.92 -1.22 -16.83
C LEU A 184 1.54 0.18 -16.80
N THR A 185 2.15 0.60 -17.91
CA THR A 185 2.70 1.96 -18.07
C THR A 185 1.57 3.02 -18.00
N ASN A 186 0.47 2.77 -18.69
CA ASN A 186 -0.70 3.66 -18.70
C ASN A 186 -1.34 3.76 -17.31
N VAL A 187 -1.40 2.66 -16.56
CA VAL A 187 -1.90 2.67 -15.17
C VAL A 187 -1.00 3.54 -14.28
N THR A 188 0.32 3.36 -14.33
CA THR A 188 1.26 4.20 -13.56
C THR A 188 1.09 5.68 -13.89
N ASN A 189 1.04 6.03 -15.18
CA ASN A 189 0.89 7.43 -15.61
C ASN A 189 -0.47 8.02 -15.22
N SER A 190 -1.54 7.22 -15.29
CA SER A 190 -2.89 7.67 -14.93
C SER A 190 -2.99 7.95 -13.43
N PHE A 191 -2.43 7.08 -12.57
CA PHE A 191 -2.37 7.35 -11.13
C PHE A 191 -1.51 8.58 -10.80
N ASN A 192 -0.38 8.76 -11.48
CA ASN A 192 0.44 9.96 -11.34
C ASN A 192 -0.33 11.23 -11.74
N ASN A 193 -1.09 11.18 -12.84
CA ASN A 193 -1.93 12.29 -13.27
C ASN A 193 -3.03 12.60 -12.25
N LEU A 194 -3.69 11.59 -11.67
CA LEU A 194 -4.69 11.80 -10.61
C LEU A 194 -4.07 12.49 -9.39
N ASN A 195 -2.87 12.08 -8.95
CA ASN A 195 -2.16 12.74 -7.86
C ASN A 195 -1.79 14.19 -8.20
N PHE A 196 -1.38 14.44 -9.45
CA PHE A 196 -1.11 15.79 -9.94
C PHE A 196 -2.38 16.67 -9.96
N GLN A 197 -3.49 16.13 -10.45
CA GLN A 197 -4.79 16.81 -10.45
C GLN A 197 -5.22 17.16 -9.03
N LEU A 198 -5.13 16.21 -8.08
CA LEU A 198 -5.42 16.43 -6.66
C LEU A 198 -4.57 17.57 -6.09
N SER A 199 -3.25 17.49 -6.24
CA SER A 199 -2.33 18.51 -5.70
C SER A 199 -2.46 19.89 -6.38
N SER A 200 -3.05 19.94 -7.58
CA SER A 200 -3.27 21.17 -8.35
C SER A 200 -4.65 21.80 -8.16
N LEU A 201 -5.52 21.23 -7.32
CA LEU A 201 -6.86 21.77 -7.09
C LEU A 201 -6.81 23.20 -6.53
N LYS A 202 -7.42 24.15 -7.25
CA LYS A 202 -7.53 25.55 -6.80
C LYS A 202 -8.46 25.65 -5.59
N ARG A 203 -8.10 26.53 -4.65
CA ARG A 203 -8.92 26.82 -3.46
C ARG A 203 -9.94 27.94 -3.76
N PRO A 204 -11.18 27.85 -3.25
CA PRO A 204 -11.77 26.69 -2.57
C PRO A 204 -12.06 25.55 -3.55
N ILE A 205 -11.84 24.30 -3.12
CA ILE A 205 -12.06 23.15 -3.99
C ILE A 205 -13.56 22.99 -4.25
N LYS A 206 -13.93 22.90 -5.52
CA LYS A 206 -15.29 22.60 -5.93
C LYS A 206 -15.56 21.11 -5.74
N LYS A 207 -16.71 20.78 -5.14
CA LYS A 207 -17.16 19.39 -4.96
C LYS A 207 -17.11 18.61 -6.28
N SER A 208 -17.57 19.21 -7.37
CA SER A 208 -17.54 18.60 -8.71
C SER A 208 -16.14 18.19 -9.18
N ALA A 209 -15.11 18.96 -8.85
CA ALA A 209 -13.73 18.62 -9.22
C ALA A 209 -13.23 17.39 -8.45
N ILE A 210 -13.56 17.29 -7.16
CA ILE A 210 -13.24 16.09 -6.36
C ILE A 210 -14.04 14.88 -6.85
N SER A 211 -15.33 15.04 -7.12
CA SER A 211 -16.19 13.95 -7.61
C SER A 211 -15.67 13.38 -8.93
N GLN A 212 -15.25 14.24 -9.88
CA GLN A 212 -14.67 13.78 -11.14
C GLN A 212 -13.38 12.97 -10.91
N ILE A 213 -12.44 13.51 -10.13
CA ILE A 213 -11.19 12.80 -9.83
C ILE A 213 -11.47 11.48 -9.11
N PHE A 214 -12.48 11.45 -8.24
CA PHE A 214 -12.87 10.25 -7.51
C PHE A 214 -13.44 9.15 -8.44
N GLU A 215 -14.24 9.52 -9.44
CA GLU A 215 -14.75 8.60 -10.46
C GLU A 215 -13.60 8.01 -11.29
N GLU A 216 -12.69 8.85 -11.76
CA GLU A 216 -11.50 8.43 -12.52
C GLU A 216 -10.59 7.51 -11.69
N PHE A 217 -10.36 7.86 -10.42
CA PHE A 217 -9.59 7.06 -9.46
C PHE A 217 -10.24 5.69 -9.21
N THR A 218 -11.55 5.66 -9.00
CA THR A 218 -12.29 4.40 -8.74
C THR A 218 -12.25 3.49 -9.96
N TYR A 219 -12.47 4.05 -11.15
CA TYR A 219 -12.38 3.32 -12.42
C TYR A 219 -10.99 2.70 -12.60
N LEU A 220 -9.93 3.50 -12.42
CA LEU A 220 -8.56 3.06 -12.60
C LEU A 220 -8.17 1.95 -11.61
N ASN A 221 -8.52 2.11 -10.33
CA ASN A 221 -8.28 1.09 -9.30
C ASN A 221 -8.93 -0.25 -9.66
N ASN A 222 -10.20 -0.23 -10.08
CA ASN A 222 -10.94 -1.44 -10.43
C ASN A 222 -10.37 -2.11 -11.69
N ASN A 223 -10.01 -1.32 -12.71
CA ASN A 223 -9.37 -1.85 -13.93
C ASN A 223 -8.04 -2.53 -13.62
N TYR A 224 -7.19 -1.90 -12.79
CA TYR A 224 -5.93 -2.51 -12.40
C TYR A 224 -6.13 -3.77 -11.53
N LEU A 225 -7.10 -3.75 -10.63
CA LEU A 225 -7.46 -4.93 -9.83
C LEU A 225 -7.89 -6.13 -10.69
N GLU A 226 -8.68 -5.91 -11.74
CA GLU A 226 -9.04 -6.98 -12.67
C GLU A 226 -7.82 -7.50 -13.44
N PHE A 227 -6.93 -6.61 -13.86
CA PHE A 227 -5.67 -7.01 -14.51
C PHE A 227 -4.79 -7.88 -13.59
N LEU A 228 -4.67 -7.52 -12.30
CA LEU A 228 -3.96 -8.34 -11.31
C LEU A 228 -4.59 -9.74 -11.14
N LYS A 229 -5.92 -9.82 -11.12
CA LYS A 229 -6.63 -11.11 -11.08
C LYS A 229 -6.36 -11.95 -12.32
N ASP A 230 -6.26 -11.33 -13.49
CA ASP A 230 -5.91 -12.00 -14.74
C ASP A 230 -4.46 -12.50 -14.75
N ILE A 231 -3.51 -11.75 -14.17
CA ILE A 231 -2.14 -12.24 -13.93
C ILE A 231 -2.21 -13.51 -13.06
N ARG A 232 -2.96 -13.45 -11.96
CA ARG A 232 -3.06 -14.55 -11.00
C ARG A 232 -3.66 -15.83 -11.59
N LYS A 233 -4.53 -15.69 -12.60
CA LYS A 233 -5.17 -16.78 -13.35
C LYS A 233 -4.34 -17.29 -14.53
N ASN A 234 -3.14 -16.76 -14.76
CA ASN A 234 -2.34 -17.06 -15.96
C ASN A 234 -3.11 -16.79 -17.26
N SER A 235 -3.85 -15.68 -17.33
CA SER A 235 -4.73 -15.37 -18.45
C SER A 235 -3.96 -15.28 -19.78
N PRO A 236 -4.40 -15.95 -20.86
CA PRO A 236 -3.75 -15.84 -22.18
C PRO A 236 -3.86 -14.43 -22.77
N LYS A 237 -4.72 -13.57 -22.20
CA LYS A 237 -4.80 -12.14 -22.56
C LYS A 237 -3.56 -11.36 -22.12
N ILE A 238 -2.81 -11.86 -21.14
CA ILE A 238 -1.66 -11.19 -20.54
C ILE A 238 -0.34 -11.79 -21.04
N PHE A 239 -0.25 -13.12 -21.05
CA PHE A 239 1.00 -13.83 -21.35
C PHE A 239 1.13 -14.20 -22.82
N THR A 240 2.35 -14.17 -23.36
CA THR A 240 2.64 -14.66 -24.71
C THR A 240 2.65 -16.19 -24.74
N THR A 241 1.80 -16.82 -25.57
CA THR A 241 1.75 -18.28 -25.77
C THR A 241 2.94 -18.68 -26.68
N PRO A 242 4.11 -19.05 -26.12
CA PRO A 242 4.31 -20.32 -25.42
C PRO A 242 5.07 -20.18 -24.08
N MET A 243 5.23 -18.96 -23.56
CA MET A 243 5.79 -18.73 -22.23
C MET A 243 4.75 -19.08 -21.16
N VAL A 244 4.54 -20.37 -20.93
CA VAL A 244 3.94 -20.84 -19.67
C VAL A 244 4.93 -20.47 -18.58
N THR A 245 4.76 -19.29 -18.00
CA THR A 245 5.72 -18.75 -17.05
C THR A 245 5.72 -19.57 -15.77
N ARG A 246 6.86 -20.21 -15.49
CA ARG A 246 7.18 -20.68 -14.13
C ARG A 246 7.65 -19.50 -13.29
N LEU A 247 6.81 -18.46 -13.12
CA LEU A 247 7.07 -17.43 -12.11
C LEU A 247 7.08 -18.10 -10.75
N SER A 248 7.95 -17.63 -9.86
CA SER A 248 8.05 -18.20 -8.52
C SER A 248 6.72 -18.01 -7.78
N SER A 249 6.42 -18.92 -6.85
CA SER A 249 5.28 -18.76 -5.92
C SER A 249 5.32 -17.42 -5.19
N TYR A 250 6.53 -16.90 -4.98
CA TYR A 250 6.79 -15.60 -4.40
C TYR A 250 6.28 -14.43 -5.25
N PHE A 251 6.47 -14.46 -6.58
CA PHE A 251 5.88 -13.45 -7.46
C PHE A 251 4.37 -13.41 -7.31
N TYR A 252 3.72 -14.57 -7.31
CA TYR A 252 2.27 -14.64 -7.10
C TYR A 252 1.85 -14.21 -5.69
N GLY A 253 2.69 -14.42 -4.68
CA GLY A 253 2.49 -13.86 -3.34
C GLY A 253 2.46 -12.32 -3.34
N ALA A 254 3.36 -11.68 -4.09
CA ALA A 254 3.37 -10.23 -4.26
C ALA A 254 2.14 -9.73 -5.05
N VAL A 255 1.70 -10.47 -6.07
CA VAL A 255 0.44 -10.17 -6.80
C VAL A 255 -0.77 -10.31 -5.87
N ASP A 256 -0.84 -11.37 -5.07
CA ASP A 256 -1.93 -11.60 -4.12
C ASP A 256 -2.00 -10.49 -3.05
N HIS A 257 -0.84 -9.98 -2.62
CA HIS A 257 -0.72 -8.82 -1.73
C HIS A 257 -1.30 -7.54 -2.39
N GLN A 258 -0.87 -7.20 -3.61
CA GLN A 258 -1.43 -6.03 -4.32
C GLN A 258 -2.94 -6.17 -4.58
N ILE A 259 -3.43 -7.39 -4.87
CA ILE A 259 -4.86 -7.66 -4.99
C ILE A 259 -5.60 -7.33 -3.69
N ALA A 260 -5.04 -7.69 -2.53
CA ALA A 260 -5.64 -7.40 -1.24
C ALA A 260 -5.72 -5.88 -0.97
N GLU A 261 -4.67 -5.14 -1.28
CA GLU A 261 -4.65 -3.68 -1.14
C GLU A 261 -5.64 -2.99 -2.08
N HIS A 262 -5.65 -3.33 -3.37
CA HIS A 262 -6.58 -2.72 -4.32
C HIS A 262 -8.04 -3.08 -4.05
N LYS A 263 -8.32 -4.24 -3.46
CA LYS A 263 -9.66 -4.57 -2.92
C LYS A 263 -10.03 -3.67 -1.74
N LEU A 264 -9.11 -3.44 -0.81
CA LEU A 264 -9.33 -2.49 0.28
C LEU A 264 -9.64 -1.09 -0.28
N VAL A 265 -8.94 -0.65 -1.32
CA VAL A 265 -9.22 0.64 -1.98
C VAL A 265 -10.62 0.67 -2.59
N SER A 266 -11.06 -0.38 -3.29
CA SER A 266 -12.45 -0.47 -3.78
C SER A 266 -13.46 -0.34 -2.65
N GLU A 267 -13.23 -1.01 -1.52
CA GLU A 267 -14.11 -0.92 -0.34
C GLU A 267 -14.10 0.49 0.27
N ILE A 268 -12.95 1.17 0.32
CA ILE A 268 -12.86 2.57 0.77
C ILE A 268 -13.68 3.46 -0.18
N ASN A 269 -13.53 3.30 -1.48
CA ASN A 269 -14.23 4.10 -2.50
C ASN A 269 -15.75 3.95 -2.40
N GLU A 270 -16.28 2.74 -2.24
CA GLU A 270 -17.72 2.50 -2.02
C GLU A 270 -18.28 3.29 -0.82
N ASN A 271 -17.44 3.56 0.17
CA ASN A 271 -17.83 4.32 1.34
C ASN A 271 -17.68 5.82 1.16
N ILE A 272 -16.67 6.27 0.43
CA ILE A 272 -16.51 7.68 0.02
C ILE A 272 -17.67 8.12 -0.87
N ALA A 273 -18.08 7.28 -1.83
CA ALA A 273 -19.15 7.55 -2.79
C ALA A 273 -20.50 7.92 -2.14
N LYS A 274 -20.73 7.54 -0.89
CA LYS A 274 -21.95 7.89 -0.14
C LYS A 274 -22.02 9.37 0.28
N TYR A 275 -20.91 10.10 0.14
CA TYR A 275 -20.74 11.47 0.64
C TYR A 275 -20.34 12.47 -0.46
N LEU A 276 -19.98 11.98 -1.65
CA LEU A 276 -19.72 12.77 -2.85
C LEU A 276 -20.96 12.74 -3.75
#